data_AF-A0A529G027-F1
#
_entry.id   AF-A0A529G027-F1
#
_cell.length_a   1.000
_cell.length_b   1.000
_cell.length_c   1.000
_cell.angle_alpha   90.00
_cell.angle_beta   90.00
_cell.angle_gamma   90.00
#
_symmetry.space_group_name_H-M   'P 1'
#
loop_
_entity.id
_entity.type
_entity.pdbx_description
1 polymer ?
#
loop_
_entity_poly.entity_id
_entity_poly.type
_entity_poly.pdbx_seq_one_letter_code
_entity_poly.pdbx_strand_id
1 'polypeptide(L)'
;MTSRPQKIRWGILGPGSIAKSFAGGVAQSRTGELVALGARNPGKAGLAETFPGARILDGYEALLADDGVDAVYISIPHPGHAEWAIKAAEAGKHVLCEKPLALTREQLQNMPSRTQITRHDCVEGWSCIAKWTGTPLSLVLDQAVVKPQASYVMFHCLDTIDRSLSGDIKYYGTIDLIDARHPQTILAYGLNGKPLPVENGAPLRVRVERQLGYKMPKYIYKIE
;
A
#
# COMPACT_ATOMS: atom_id res chain seq x y z
N MET A 1 36.61 2.64 -31.09
CA MET A 1 36.47 2.99 -29.65
C MET A 1 35.01 2.80 -29.26
N THR A 2 34.62 1.62 -28.79
CA THR A 2 33.27 1.39 -28.26
C THR A 2 33.21 1.99 -26.86
N SER A 3 32.48 3.10 -26.68
CA SER A 3 32.27 3.69 -25.36
C SER A 3 31.65 2.64 -24.45
N ARG A 4 32.22 2.44 -23.26
CA ARG A 4 31.57 1.62 -22.22
C ARG A 4 30.15 2.14 -22.03
N PRO A 5 29.12 1.29 -21.98
CA PRO A 5 27.78 1.75 -21.63
C PRO A 5 27.87 2.42 -20.25
N GLN A 6 27.38 3.66 -20.15
CA GLN A 6 27.32 4.36 -18.87
C GLN A 6 26.47 3.54 -17.90
N LYS A 7 26.97 3.34 -16.68
CA LYS A 7 26.19 2.73 -15.62
C LYS A 7 25.02 3.64 -15.26
N ILE A 8 23.87 3.06 -14.98
CA ILE A 8 22.71 3.76 -14.44
C ILE A 8 23.05 4.19 -13.00
N ARG A 9 22.97 5.49 -12.73
CA ARG A 9 23.21 6.08 -11.41
C ARG A 9 21.93 6.01 -10.60
N TRP A 10 21.89 5.12 -9.62
CA TRP A 10 20.73 4.85 -8.78
C TRP A 10 20.69 5.75 -7.55
N GLY A 11 19.50 6.27 -7.26
CA GLY A 11 19.12 6.87 -5.98
C GLY A 11 18.18 5.94 -5.20
N ILE A 12 18.18 6.03 -3.87
CA ILE A 12 17.20 5.32 -3.01
C ILE A 12 16.37 6.33 -2.22
N LEU A 13 15.04 6.26 -2.33
CA LEU A 13 14.11 6.95 -1.43
C LEU A 13 13.77 6.02 -0.26
N GLY A 14 14.14 6.41 0.96
CA GLY A 14 13.85 5.63 2.17
C GLY A 14 14.85 4.49 2.39
N PRO A 15 16.03 4.76 2.97
CA PRO A 15 17.09 3.76 3.18
C PRO A 15 16.78 2.82 4.37
N GLY A 16 15.76 1.97 4.21
CA GLY A 16 15.32 0.96 5.17
C GLY A 16 16.07 -0.37 5.05
N SER A 17 15.52 -1.43 5.65
CA SER A 17 16.08 -2.78 5.57
C SER A 17 16.10 -3.33 4.15
N ILE A 18 14.99 -3.19 3.40
CA ILE A 18 14.88 -3.70 2.02
C ILE A 18 15.83 -2.98 1.04
N ALA A 19 16.07 -1.69 1.29
CA ALA A 19 17.06 -0.90 0.55
C ALA A 19 18.47 -1.50 0.61
N LYS A 20 18.84 -2.17 1.70
CA LYS A 20 20.14 -2.85 1.83
C LYS A 20 20.28 -3.99 0.82
N SER A 21 19.21 -4.78 0.66
CA SER A 21 19.18 -5.88 -0.31
C SER A 21 19.31 -5.35 -1.74
N PHE A 22 18.59 -4.28 -2.06
CA PHE A 22 18.70 -3.62 -3.36
C PHE A 22 20.12 -3.06 -3.60
N ALA A 23 20.68 -2.33 -2.63
CA ALA A 23 22.04 -1.78 -2.72
C ALA A 23 23.09 -2.88 -2.90
N GLY A 24 22.96 -4.02 -2.20
CA GLY A 24 23.82 -5.18 -2.39
C GLY A 24 23.76 -5.77 -3.80
N GLY A 25 22.57 -5.80 -4.41
CA GLY A 25 22.40 -6.21 -5.81
C GLY A 25 23.00 -5.22 -6.80
N VAL A 26 22.80 -3.91 -6.58
CA VAL A 26 23.40 -2.85 -7.43
C VAL A 26 24.92 -2.88 -7.35
N ALA A 27 25.50 -3.09 -6.16
CA ALA A 27 26.95 -3.18 -5.98
C ALA A 27 27.60 -4.30 -6.80
N GLN A 28 26.87 -5.39 -7.05
CA GLN A 28 27.31 -6.52 -7.88
C GLN A 28 26.94 -6.36 -9.36
N SER A 29 26.22 -5.30 -9.71
CA SER A 29 25.75 -5.06 -11.07
C SER A 29 26.84 -4.51 -11.98
N ARG A 30 26.85 -4.97 -13.23
CA ARG A 30 27.68 -4.41 -14.30
C ARG A 30 27.08 -3.14 -14.90
N THR A 31 25.79 -2.89 -14.69
CA THR A 31 25.01 -1.86 -15.37
C THR A 31 24.52 -0.74 -14.46
N GLY A 32 24.70 -0.85 -13.14
CA GLY A 32 24.25 0.15 -12.19
C GLY A 32 25.30 0.47 -11.13
N GLU A 33 25.14 1.64 -10.52
CA GLU A 33 25.87 2.07 -9.33
C GLU A 33 24.96 2.89 -8.42
N LEU A 34 25.07 2.72 -7.10
CA LEU A 34 24.33 3.51 -6.12
C LEU A 34 25.09 4.80 -5.85
N VAL A 35 24.49 5.95 -6.12
CA VAL A 35 25.16 7.26 -6.00
C VAL A 35 24.60 8.17 -4.92
N ALA A 36 23.33 7.98 -4.53
CA ALA A 36 22.68 8.86 -3.58
C ALA A 36 21.51 8.21 -2.82
N LEU A 37 21.21 8.74 -1.65
CA LEU A 37 20.07 8.38 -0.80
C LEU A 37 19.28 9.64 -0.46
N GLY A 38 17.96 9.57 -0.53
CA GLY A 38 17.05 10.55 0.04
C GLY A 38 16.51 9.99 1.35
N ALA A 39 16.73 10.71 2.46
CA ALA A 39 16.30 10.28 3.78
C ALA A 39 15.60 11.42 4.53
N ARG A 40 14.52 11.09 5.25
CA ARG A 40 13.85 12.03 6.18
C ARG A 40 14.68 12.37 7.41
N ASN A 41 15.66 11.53 7.74
CA ASN A 41 16.60 11.76 8.83
C ASN A 41 18.01 11.44 8.31
N PRO A 42 18.65 12.38 7.58
CA PRO A 42 19.97 12.17 6.99
C PRO A 42 21.07 11.96 8.04
N GLY A 43 20.89 12.49 9.25
CA GLY A 43 21.83 12.33 10.38
C GLY A 43 21.71 11.00 11.14
N LYS A 44 20.90 10.05 10.66
CA LYS A 44 20.76 8.74 11.32
C LYS A 44 22.10 8.00 11.35
N ALA A 45 22.59 7.71 12.55
CA ALA A 45 23.81 6.94 12.76
C ALA A 45 23.77 5.59 12.02
N GLY A 46 24.90 5.20 11.41
CA GLY A 46 25.02 3.93 10.68
C GLY A 46 24.61 4.01 9.20
N LEU A 47 24.07 5.15 8.72
CA LEU A 47 23.53 5.26 7.37
C LEU A 47 24.64 5.24 6.30
N ALA A 48 25.72 6.01 6.51
CA ALA A 48 26.85 6.07 5.60
C ALA A 48 27.63 4.74 5.57
N GLU A 49 27.73 4.07 6.72
CA GLU A 49 28.37 2.76 6.86
C GLU A 49 27.55 1.66 6.17
N THR A 50 26.21 1.76 6.22
CA THR A 50 25.31 0.80 5.55
C THR A 50 25.34 0.95 4.03
N PHE A 51 25.52 2.17 3.51
CA PHE A 51 25.47 2.49 2.09
C PHE A 51 26.74 3.24 1.67
N PRO A 52 27.90 2.54 1.64
CA PRO A 52 29.17 3.18 1.38
C PRO A 52 29.22 3.81 -0.02
N GLY A 53 29.74 5.04 -0.09
CA GLY A 53 29.90 5.79 -1.34
C GLY A 53 28.66 6.53 -1.84
N ALA A 54 27.49 6.30 -1.23
CA ALA A 54 26.28 7.04 -1.58
C ALA A 54 26.22 8.40 -0.87
N ARG A 55 25.91 9.47 -1.62
CA ARG A 55 25.65 10.79 -1.04
C ARG A 55 24.33 10.78 -0.28
N ILE A 56 24.30 11.30 0.94
CA ILE A 56 23.09 11.38 1.75
C ILE A 56 22.49 12.76 1.59
N LEU A 57 21.30 12.82 1.01
CA LEU A 57 20.55 14.04 0.77
C LEU A 57 19.42 14.19 1.79
N ASP A 58 19.16 15.43 2.18
CA ASP A 58 18.09 15.77 3.11
C ASP A 58 16.75 15.83 2.37
N GLY A 59 15.87 14.87 2.67
CA GLY A 59 14.59 14.74 1.99
C GLY A 59 14.65 14.00 0.66
N TYR A 60 13.47 13.76 0.08
CA TYR A 60 13.33 13.01 -1.16
C TYR A 60 13.35 13.95 -2.38
N GLU A 61 12.85 15.17 -2.23
CA GLU A 61 12.88 16.22 -3.24
C GLU A 61 14.31 16.54 -3.68
N ALA A 62 15.25 16.64 -2.73
CA ALA A 62 16.66 16.88 -3.02
C ALA A 62 17.26 15.77 -3.90
N LEU A 63 16.85 14.51 -3.69
CA LEU A 63 17.26 13.38 -4.52
C LEU A 63 16.64 13.43 -5.92
N LEU A 64 15.37 13.82 -6.04
CA LEU A 64 14.70 13.93 -7.33
C LEU A 64 15.23 15.09 -8.17
N ALA A 65 15.68 16.17 -7.54
CA ALA A 65 16.31 17.32 -8.21
C ALA A 65 17.78 17.08 -8.63
N ASP A 66 18.37 15.95 -8.24
CA ASP A 66 19.79 15.67 -8.46
C ASP A 66 20.04 15.14 -9.87
N ASP A 67 20.69 15.93 -10.73
CA ASP A 67 21.10 15.51 -12.09
C ASP A 67 22.15 14.38 -12.10
N GLY A 68 22.74 14.10 -10.92
CA GLY A 68 23.58 12.95 -10.64
C GLY A 68 22.84 11.62 -10.60
N VAL A 69 21.50 11.61 -10.59
CA VAL A 69 20.65 10.41 -10.45
C VAL A 69 19.84 10.17 -11.71
N ASP A 70 19.91 8.96 -12.27
CA ASP A 70 19.18 8.54 -13.47
C ASP A 70 17.89 7.78 -13.12
N ALA A 71 17.95 6.95 -12.09
CA ALA A 71 16.87 6.07 -11.67
C ALA A 71 16.72 6.08 -10.15
N VAL A 72 15.50 5.90 -9.65
CA VAL A 72 15.24 5.82 -8.22
C VAL A 72 14.58 4.50 -7.83
N TYR A 73 15.04 3.96 -6.71
CA TYR A 73 14.40 2.86 -6.01
C TYR A 73 13.61 3.40 -4.82
N ILE A 74 12.30 3.20 -4.81
CA ILE A 74 11.37 3.72 -3.81
C ILE A 74 11.08 2.61 -2.80
N SER A 75 11.62 2.75 -1.59
CA SER A 75 11.43 1.82 -0.47
C SER A 75 10.98 2.53 0.81
N ILE A 76 10.21 3.61 0.64
CA ILE A 76 9.54 4.34 1.72
C ILE A 76 8.32 3.54 2.23
N PRO A 77 7.63 3.97 3.29
CA PRO A 77 6.36 3.35 3.67
C PRO A 77 5.31 3.41 2.54
N HIS A 78 4.57 2.32 2.38
CA HIS A 78 3.65 2.10 1.25
C HIS A 78 2.66 3.24 0.92
N PRO A 79 2.10 4.03 1.87
CA PRO A 79 1.19 5.11 1.52
C PRO A 79 1.83 6.17 0.62
N GLY A 80 3.17 6.32 0.70
CA GLY A 80 3.91 7.28 -0.12
C GLY A 80 4.30 6.75 -1.51
N HIS A 81 4.16 5.45 -1.80
CA HIS A 81 4.68 4.87 -3.04
C HIS A 81 4.13 5.56 -4.29
N ALA A 82 2.81 5.79 -4.35
CA ALA A 82 2.18 6.43 -5.51
C ALA A 82 2.64 7.88 -5.69
N GLU A 83 2.57 8.69 -4.63
CA GLU A 83 3.00 10.09 -4.65
C GLU A 83 4.45 10.23 -5.13
N TRP A 84 5.36 9.45 -4.54
CA TRP A 84 6.79 9.56 -4.82
C TRP A 84 7.19 8.93 -6.15
N ALA A 85 6.48 7.89 -6.60
CA ALA A 85 6.68 7.34 -7.95
C ALA A 85 6.27 8.34 -9.03
N ILE A 86 5.13 9.04 -8.83
CA ILE A 86 4.65 10.07 -9.76
C ILE A 86 5.65 11.23 -9.78
N LYS A 87 6.01 11.79 -8.61
CA LYS A 87 6.98 12.89 -8.52
C LYS A 87 8.34 12.53 -9.15
N ALA A 88 8.81 11.29 -8.97
CA ALA A 88 10.05 10.83 -9.57
C ALA A 88 9.97 10.74 -11.10
N ALA A 89 8.88 10.21 -11.64
CA ALA A 89 8.65 10.15 -13.07
C ALA A 89 8.51 11.55 -13.69
N GLU A 90 7.80 12.46 -13.02
CA GLU A 90 7.69 13.88 -13.43
C GLU A 90 9.04 14.61 -13.41
N ALA A 91 9.92 14.27 -12.47
CA ALA A 91 11.30 14.74 -12.42
C ALA A 91 12.23 14.06 -13.46
N GLY A 92 11.68 13.25 -14.38
CA GLY A 92 12.43 12.58 -15.44
C GLY A 92 13.26 11.38 -14.99
N LYS A 93 13.05 10.86 -13.78
CA LYS A 93 13.78 9.71 -13.25
C LYS A 93 13.10 8.41 -13.66
N HIS A 94 13.89 7.37 -13.97
CA HIS A 94 13.35 6.02 -14.06
C HIS A 94 12.93 5.51 -12.67
N VAL A 95 11.82 4.78 -12.57
CA VAL A 95 11.24 4.40 -11.27
C VAL A 95 11.19 2.89 -11.09
N LEU A 96 11.74 2.40 -9.99
CA LEU A 96 11.50 1.07 -9.44
C LEU A 96 10.92 1.22 -8.03
N CYS A 97 9.70 0.74 -7.79
CA CYS A 97 9.01 0.93 -6.51
C CYS A 97 8.75 -0.40 -5.80
N GLU A 98 8.96 -0.42 -4.48
CA GLU A 98 8.66 -1.58 -3.64
C GLU A 98 7.16 -1.86 -3.52
N LYS A 99 6.85 -3.08 -3.06
CA LYS A 99 5.53 -3.50 -2.61
C LYS A 99 5.39 -3.19 -1.10
N PRO A 100 4.18 -3.05 -0.52
CA PRO A 100 2.86 -3.40 -1.04
C PRO A 100 2.19 -2.29 -1.86
N LEU A 101 1.21 -2.74 -2.62
CA LEU A 101 0.31 -1.97 -3.46
C LEU A 101 -0.39 -0.84 -2.67
N ALA A 102 -0.17 0.41 -3.05
CA ALA A 102 -1.05 1.51 -2.65
C ALA A 102 -2.12 1.68 -3.74
N LEU A 103 -3.36 1.28 -3.43
CA LEU A 103 -4.48 1.48 -4.35
C LEU A 103 -5.16 2.81 -4.05
N THR A 104 -5.30 3.63 -5.08
CA THR A 104 -6.30 4.70 -5.11
C THR A 104 -7.69 4.11 -5.24
N ARG A 105 -8.72 4.90 -4.89
CA ARG A 105 -10.11 4.50 -5.05
C ARG A 105 -10.43 4.19 -6.52
N GLU A 106 -9.92 5.01 -7.43
CA GLU A 106 -10.12 4.90 -8.87
C GLU A 106 -9.50 3.59 -9.40
N GLN A 107 -8.30 3.24 -8.96
CA GLN A 107 -7.68 1.96 -9.31
C GLN A 107 -8.50 0.78 -8.82
N LEU A 108 -9.02 0.82 -7.59
CA LEU A 108 -9.88 -0.23 -7.06
C LEU A 108 -11.19 -0.36 -7.85
N GLN A 109 -11.79 0.78 -8.25
CA GLN A 109 -13.00 0.82 -9.07
C GLN A 109 -12.79 0.33 -10.51
N ASN A 110 -11.56 0.44 -11.03
CA ASN A 110 -11.17 -0.07 -12.35
C ASN A 110 -10.85 -1.58 -12.35
N MET A 111 -10.74 -2.23 -11.18
CA MET A 111 -10.64 -3.69 -11.09
C MET A 111 -12.00 -4.34 -11.41
N PRO A 112 -12.02 -5.63 -11.82
CA PRO A 112 -13.26 -6.36 -12.02
C PRO A 112 -14.18 -6.26 -10.79
N SER A 113 -15.37 -5.72 -11.00
CA SER A 113 -16.35 -5.53 -9.93
C SER A 113 -17.30 -6.72 -9.83
N ARG A 114 -17.77 -6.98 -8.61
CA ARG A 114 -18.88 -7.88 -8.31
C ARG A 114 -20.03 -7.06 -7.75
N THR A 115 -21.23 -7.37 -8.22
CA THR A 115 -22.47 -6.87 -7.65
C THR A 115 -23.25 -8.03 -7.06
N GLN A 116 -23.73 -7.87 -5.82
CA GLN A 116 -24.47 -8.93 -5.11
C GLN A 116 -25.59 -8.34 -4.26
N ILE A 117 -26.74 -9.04 -4.22
CA ILE A 117 -27.84 -8.73 -3.30
C ILE A 117 -27.72 -9.71 -2.15
N THR A 118 -27.43 -9.20 -0.96
CA THR A 118 -27.10 -10.05 0.20
C THR A 118 -27.83 -9.57 1.45
N ARG A 119 -28.15 -10.53 2.32
CA ARG A 119 -28.67 -10.27 3.66
C ARG A 119 -27.51 -9.95 4.59
N HIS A 120 -27.65 -8.89 5.37
CA HIS A 120 -26.76 -8.54 6.45
C HIS A 120 -27.44 -8.87 7.77
N ASP A 121 -26.80 -9.71 8.57
CA ASP A 121 -27.29 -10.12 9.88
C ASP A 121 -26.45 -9.45 10.98
N CYS A 122 -27.09 -8.63 11.81
CA CYS A 122 -26.44 -7.99 12.95
C CYS A 122 -26.53 -8.88 14.19
N VAL A 123 -25.50 -8.84 15.03
CA VAL A 123 -25.49 -9.51 16.34
C VAL A 123 -26.58 -8.97 17.28
N GLU A 124 -27.07 -7.75 17.03
CA GLU A 124 -28.15 -7.09 17.79
C GLU A 124 -29.56 -7.62 17.42
N GLY A 125 -29.67 -8.63 16.56
CA GLY A 125 -30.94 -9.32 16.27
C GLY A 125 -31.76 -8.75 15.10
N TRP A 126 -31.24 -7.74 14.39
CA TRP A 126 -31.87 -7.20 13.18
C TRP A 126 -31.15 -7.65 11.91
N SER A 127 -31.85 -7.59 10.78
CA SER A 127 -31.26 -7.88 9.47
C SER A 127 -31.78 -6.96 8.37
N CYS A 128 -31.01 -6.76 7.32
CA CYS A 128 -31.42 -5.98 6.15
C CYS A 128 -30.89 -6.63 4.87
N ILE A 129 -31.55 -6.37 3.73
CA ILE A 129 -31.10 -6.82 2.41
C ILE A 129 -30.70 -5.60 1.59
N ALA A 130 -29.54 -5.67 0.94
CA ALA A 130 -29.03 -4.58 0.12
C ALA A 130 -28.25 -5.12 -1.08
N LYS A 131 -28.21 -4.32 -2.15
CA LYS A 131 -27.37 -4.56 -3.33
C LYS A 131 -26.03 -3.88 -3.15
N TRP A 132 -24.96 -4.64 -3.00
CA TRP A 132 -23.60 -4.15 -2.84
C TRP A 132 -22.83 -4.27 -4.15
N THR A 133 -21.99 -3.28 -4.44
CA THR A 133 -21.04 -3.32 -5.56
C THR A 133 -19.63 -3.01 -5.05
N GLY A 134 -18.66 -3.83 -5.46
CA GLY A 134 -17.28 -3.70 -5.03
C GLY A 134 -16.34 -4.65 -5.74
N THR A 135 -15.05 -4.52 -5.45
CA THR A 135 -14.01 -5.39 -6.02
C THR A 135 -13.82 -6.61 -5.12
N PRO A 136 -13.82 -7.85 -5.65
CA PRO A 136 -13.48 -9.04 -4.87
C PRO A 136 -12.13 -8.89 -4.17
N LEU A 137 -12.10 -9.15 -2.85
CA LEU A 137 -10.88 -8.98 -2.04
C LEU A 137 -9.75 -9.88 -2.54
N SER A 138 -10.07 -11.07 -3.05
CA SER A 138 -9.09 -12.00 -3.65
C SER A 138 -8.20 -11.34 -4.71
N LEU A 139 -8.75 -10.47 -5.57
CA LEU A 139 -7.98 -9.80 -6.61
C LEU A 139 -6.94 -8.83 -6.04
N VAL A 140 -7.29 -8.15 -4.93
CA VAL A 140 -6.36 -7.27 -4.22
C VAL A 140 -5.29 -8.08 -3.51
N LEU A 141 -5.66 -9.23 -2.91
CA LEU A 141 -4.71 -10.15 -2.28
C LEU A 141 -3.74 -10.76 -3.30
N ASP A 142 -4.20 -11.09 -4.49
CA ASP A 142 -3.36 -11.62 -5.56
C ASP A 142 -2.36 -10.56 -6.05
N GLN A 143 -2.81 -9.32 -6.22
CA GLN A 143 -1.92 -8.21 -6.59
C GLN A 143 -0.93 -7.84 -5.47
N ALA A 144 -1.34 -8.00 -4.20
CA ALA A 144 -0.46 -7.82 -3.05
C ALA A 144 0.59 -8.94 -2.90
N VAL A 145 0.42 -10.07 -3.59
CA VAL A 145 1.28 -11.26 -3.51
C VAL A 145 1.39 -11.73 -2.05
N VAL A 146 0.25 -12.10 -1.47
CA VAL A 146 0.17 -12.62 -0.10
C VAL A 146 1.16 -13.77 0.12
N LYS A 147 1.95 -13.68 1.19
CA LYS A 147 2.96 -14.69 1.53
C LYS A 147 2.31 -16.05 1.83
N PRO A 148 2.94 -17.18 1.46
CA PRO A 148 2.38 -18.52 1.70
C PRO A 148 2.05 -18.82 3.17
N GLN A 149 2.77 -18.21 4.11
CA GLN A 149 2.56 -18.39 5.55
C GLN A 149 1.47 -17.47 6.16
N ALA A 150 0.82 -16.61 5.38
CA ALA A 150 -0.22 -15.74 5.90
C ALA A 150 -1.53 -16.51 6.08
N SER A 151 -2.15 -16.38 7.25
CA SER A 151 -3.39 -17.11 7.60
C SER A 151 -4.60 -16.20 7.81
N TYR A 152 -4.37 -14.90 8.03
CA TYR A 152 -5.40 -13.93 8.40
C TYR A 152 -5.21 -12.64 7.62
N VAL A 153 -6.30 -11.88 7.52
CA VAL A 153 -6.32 -10.51 7.01
C VAL A 153 -6.85 -9.58 8.11
N MET A 154 -6.11 -8.50 8.35
CA MET A 154 -6.46 -7.44 9.29
C MET A 154 -6.89 -6.18 8.52
N PHE A 155 -8.04 -5.62 8.90
CA PHE A 155 -8.54 -4.35 8.37
C PHE A 155 -8.38 -3.25 9.42
N HIS A 156 -7.68 -2.19 9.06
CA HIS A 156 -7.52 -1.00 9.89
C HIS A 156 -8.48 0.09 9.42
N CYS A 157 -9.21 0.70 10.36
CA CYS A 157 -10.30 1.63 10.07
C CYS A 157 -10.05 3.01 10.67
N LEU A 158 -10.68 4.02 10.09
CA LEU A 158 -10.66 5.39 10.64
C LEU A 158 -11.65 5.57 11.80
N ASP A 159 -12.58 4.63 11.98
CA ASP A 159 -13.58 4.68 13.04
C ASP A 159 -12.95 4.57 14.43
N THR A 160 -13.60 5.16 15.43
CA THR A 160 -13.10 5.19 16.81
C THR A 160 -14.06 4.42 17.72
N ILE A 161 -13.61 3.29 18.25
CA ILE A 161 -14.38 2.45 19.18
C ILE A 161 -14.59 3.19 20.49
N ASP A 162 -13.52 3.79 21.01
CA ASP A 162 -13.53 4.43 22.31
C ASP A 162 -12.62 5.66 22.29
N ARG A 163 -13.06 6.72 22.96
CA ARG A 163 -12.31 7.96 23.14
C ARG A 163 -11.88 8.02 24.60
N SER A 164 -10.66 7.60 24.88
CA SER A 164 -10.10 7.59 26.23
C SER A 164 -9.22 8.82 26.48
N LEU A 165 -8.96 9.13 27.75
CA LEU A 165 -7.98 10.17 28.14
C LEU A 165 -6.55 9.87 27.64
N SER A 166 -6.24 8.60 27.37
CA SER A 166 -4.96 8.14 26.80
C SER A 166 -4.93 8.09 25.26
N GLY A 167 -6.02 8.51 24.60
CA GLY A 167 -6.13 8.55 23.15
C GLY A 167 -7.31 7.74 22.58
N ASP A 168 -7.55 7.92 21.28
CA ASP A 168 -8.56 7.21 20.52
C ASP A 168 -8.17 5.73 20.29
N ILE A 169 -9.08 4.81 20.61
CA ILE A 169 -8.97 3.40 20.21
C ILE A 169 -9.66 3.24 18.85
N LYS A 170 -8.90 2.93 17.80
CA LYS A 170 -9.45 2.77 16.45
C LYS A 170 -10.07 1.39 16.23
N TYR A 171 -11.12 1.36 15.42
CA TYR A 171 -11.76 0.12 15.00
C TYR A 171 -10.85 -0.70 14.09
N TYR A 172 -10.84 -2.01 14.30
CA TYR A 172 -10.19 -2.96 13.42
C TYR A 172 -11.03 -4.23 13.30
N GLY A 173 -10.83 -4.98 12.22
CA GLY A 173 -11.48 -6.29 12.05
C GLY A 173 -10.54 -7.32 11.46
N THR A 174 -10.81 -8.58 11.73
CA THR A 174 -10.04 -9.71 11.22
C THR A 174 -10.94 -10.76 10.59
N ILE A 175 -10.44 -11.39 9.54
CA ILE A 175 -11.00 -12.61 8.95
C ILE A 175 -9.85 -13.56 8.60
N ASP A 176 -10.15 -14.85 8.50
CA ASP A 176 -9.19 -15.82 7.97
C ASP A 176 -9.04 -15.68 6.44
N LEU A 177 -7.96 -16.24 5.88
CA LEU A 177 -7.67 -16.12 4.47
C LEU A 177 -8.66 -16.90 3.57
N ILE A 178 -9.38 -17.89 4.11
CA ILE A 178 -10.41 -18.64 3.37
C ILE A 178 -11.60 -17.72 3.10
N ASP A 179 -12.12 -17.06 4.14
CA ASP A 179 -13.18 -16.06 4.01
C ASP A 179 -12.71 -14.84 3.22
N ALA A 180 -11.44 -14.41 3.38
CA ALA A 180 -10.90 -13.29 2.61
C ALA A 180 -10.83 -13.55 1.10
N ARG A 181 -10.56 -14.80 0.70
CA ARG A 181 -10.52 -15.24 -0.69
C ARG A 181 -11.87 -15.70 -1.22
N HIS A 182 -12.91 -15.75 -0.38
CA HIS A 182 -14.22 -16.17 -0.80
C HIS A 182 -14.77 -15.22 -1.89
N PRO A 183 -15.38 -15.73 -2.99
CA PRO A 183 -15.81 -14.89 -4.10
C PRO A 183 -16.82 -13.79 -3.73
N GLN A 184 -17.62 -13.97 -2.67
CA GLN A 184 -18.58 -12.98 -2.18
C GLN A 184 -17.96 -11.95 -1.21
N THR A 185 -16.69 -12.10 -0.85
CA THR A 185 -15.98 -11.14 -0.03
C THR A 185 -15.48 -10.00 -0.91
N ILE A 186 -16.05 -8.81 -0.72
CA ILE A 186 -15.78 -7.65 -1.58
C ILE A 186 -15.35 -6.43 -0.76
N LEU A 187 -14.48 -5.62 -1.34
CA LEU A 187 -14.24 -4.24 -0.93
C LEU A 187 -15.28 -3.36 -1.63
N ALA A 188 -16.36 -3.05 -0.91
CA ALA A 188 -17.53 -2.36 -1.41
C ALA A 188 -17.35 -0.83 -1.42
N TYR A 189 -17.67 -0.24 -2.57
CA TYR A 189 -17.70 1.21 -2.81
C TYR A 189 -19.04 1.67 -3.43
N GLY A 190 -20.02 0.77 -3.58
CA GLY A 190 -21.37 1.08 -4.05
C GLY A 190 -22.46 0.34 -3.26
N LEU A 191 -23.61 0.99 -3.12
CA LEU A 191 -24.81 0.49 -2.43
C LEU A 191 -26.07 0.89 -3.21
N ASN A 192 -26.93 -0.09 -3.53
CA ASN A 192 -28.21 0.09 -4.22
C ASN A 192 -28.10 0.90 -5.52
N GLY A 193 -27.03 0.67 -6.28
CA GLY A 193 -26.77 1.35 -7.57
C GLY A 193 -26.23 2.78 -7.44
N LYS A 194 -25.94 3.24 -6.22
CA LYS A 194 -25.35 4.55 -5.93
C LYS A 194 -23.95 4.40 -5.31
N PRO A 195 -23.11 5.44 -5.31
CA PRO A 195 -21.91 5.46 -4.49
C PRO A 195 -22.22 5.14 -3.04
N LEU A 196 -21.29 4.44 -2.36
CA LEU A 196 -21.45 4.07 -0.95
C LEU A 196 -21.65 5.34 -0.09
N PRO A 197 -22.73 5.44 0.69
CA PRO A 197 -22.94 6.54 1.64
C PRO A 197 -21.97 6.49 2.82
N VAL A 198 -21.71 7.64 3.44
CA VAL A 198 -20.77 7.76 4.57
C VAL A 198 -21.23 6.91 5.74
N GLU A 199 -22.51 6.98 6.11
CA GLU A 199 -23.11 6.20 7.19
C GLU A 199 -22.96 4.67 7.01
N ASN A 200 -22.82 4.22 5.76
CA ASN A 200 -22.61 2.83 5.41
C ASN A 200 -21.14 2.44 5.32
N GLY A 201 -20.20 3.39 5.45
CA GLY A 201 -18.76 3.13 5.54
C GLY A 201 -17.93 3.63 4.36
N ALA A 202 -18.37 4.66 3.64
CA ALA A 202 -17.59 5.27 2.57
C ALA A 202 -16.20 5.77 3.04
N PRO A 203 -15.17 5.83 2.18
CA PRO A 203 -15.20 5.50 0.76
C PRO A 203 -15.14 4.00 0.48
N LEU A 204 -14.79 3.19 1.48
CA LEU A 204 -14.58 1.76 1.33
C LEU A 204 -14.93 0.99 2.61
N ARG A 205 -15.71 -0.07 2.44
CA ARG A 205 -15.99 -1.06 3.49
C ARG A 205 -15.71 -2.47 2.98
N VAL A 206 -15.48 -3.41 3.87
CA VAL A 206 -15.49 -4.83 3.51
C VAL A 206 -16.90 -5.40 3.70
N ARG A 207 -17.26 -6.34 2.83
CA ARG A 207 -18.44 -7.21 2.97
C ARG A 207 -17.95 -8.65 3.02
N VAL A 208 -18.34 -9.39 4.06
CA VAL A 208 -17.95 -10.78 4.28
C VAL A 208 -19.21 -11.57 4.58
N GLU A 209 -19.92 -12.00 3.54
CA GLU A 209 -21.33 -12.44 3.66
C GLU A 209 -21.53 -13.75 4.45
N ARG A 210 -20.44 -14.42 4.82
CA ARG A 210 -20.43 -15.63 5.66
C ARG A 210 -20.34 -15.31 7.16
N GLN A 211 -20.24 -14.03 7.52
CA GLN A 211 -19.99 -13.55 8.88
C GLN A 211 -21.05 -12.53 9.32
N LEU A 212 -21.15 -12.31 10.63
CA LEU A 212 -22.04 -11.29 11.21
C LEU A 212 -21.56 -9.87 10.92
N GLY A 213 -22.47 -8.91 11.05
CA GLY A 213 -22.26 -7.53 10.62
C GLY A 213 -21.06 -6.82 11.24
N TYR A 214 -20.70 -7.13 12.49
CA TYR A 214 -19.52 -6.56 13.15
C TYR A 214 -18.20 -7.01 12.48
N LYS A 215 -18.17 -8.14 11.78
CA LYS A 215 -17.00 -8.60 11.00
C LYS A 215 -16.85 -7.89 9.66
N MET A 216 -17.68 -6.89 9.36
CA MET A 216 -17.67 -6.13 8.10
C MET A 216 -17.26 -4.66 8.29
N PRO A 217 -15.98 -4.38 8.66
CA PRO A 217 -15.47 -3.05 8.94
C PRO A 217 -15.78 -2.00 7.87
N LYS A 218 -15.97 -0.76 8.34
CA LYS A 218 -16.22 0.45 7.57
C LYS A 218 -14.99 1.36 7.57
N TYR A 219 -14.90 2.31 6.63
CA TYR A 219 -13.85 3.34 6.62
C TYR A 219 -12.42 2.75 6.58
N ILE A 220 -12.23 1.71 5.77
CA ILE A 220 -10.96 0.96 5.71
C ILE A 220 -9.91 1.84 5.03
N TYR A 221 -8.73 1.96 5.66
CA TYR A 221 -7.59 2.69 5.08
C TYR A 221 -6.33 1.81 4.91
N LYS A 222 -6.25 0.66 5.57
CA LYS A 222 -5.13 -0.29 5.44
C LYS A 222 -5.61 -1.73 5.62
N ILE A 223 -5.00 -2.63 4.84
CA ILE A 223 -5.16 -4.08 4.93
C ILE A 223 -3.77 -4.68 5.18
N GLU A 224 -3.66 -5.62 6.12
CA GLU A 224 -2.43 -6.29 6.53
C GLU A 224 -2.58 -7.81 6.56
#